data_AF-A0A9D6Y2G8-F1
#
_entry.id   AF-A0A9D6Y2G8-F1
#
_cell.length_a   1.000
_cell.length_b   1.000
_cell.length_c   1.000
_cell.angle_alpha   90.00
_cell.angle_beta   90.00
_cell.angle_gamma   90.00
#
_symmetry.space_group_name_H-M   'P 1'
#
loop_
_entity.id
_entity.type
_entity.pdbx_description
1 polymer ?
#
loop_
_entity_poly.entity_id
_entity_poly.type
_entity_poly.pdbx_seq_one_letter_code
_entity_poly.pdbx_strand_id
1 'polypeptide(L)'
;MIIQPEVEDAGGRRWPLDEVLGHGFAVLGYDVDPAGHFTDADRAYLRSLGARFVEVGPRGRDACAPAADDTVRVIDPEGTLRRWLGRHAGSVLLLRPDRYVAAVLSRADAHEGIDWLRRWIPVPRADPARGGVAHRGAARVRGPVTR
;
A
#
# COMPACT_ATOMS: atom_id res chain seq x y z
N MET A 1 -13.45 6.99 7.44
CA MET A 1 -12.89 6.94 6.06
C MET A 1 -11.63 7.77 6.04
N ILE A 2 -10.57 7.31 5.36
CA ILE A 2 -9.37 8.11 5.13
C ILE A 2 -9.68 9.27 4.17
N ILE A 3 -8.95 10.38 4.26
CA ILE A 3 -9.01 11.43 3.25
C ILE A 3 -8.42 10.94 1.93
N GLN A 4 -8.78 11.59 0.82
CA GLN A 4 -8.31 11.22 -0.53
C GLN A 4 -7.52 12.37 -1.16
N PRO A 5 -6.30 12.67 -0.66
CA PRO A 5 -5.43 13.65 -1.30
C PRO A 5 -4.86 13.10 -2.61
N GLU A 6 -4.27 14.01 -3.40
CA GLU A 6 -3.35 13.60 -4.45
C GLU A 6 -2.01 13.17 -3.83
N VAL A 7 -1.38 12.19 -4.47
CA VAL A 7 -0.03 11.73 -4.16
C VAL A 7 0.79 11.70 -5.44
N GLU A 8 2.11 11.76 -5.31
CA GLU A 8 3.03 11.85 -6.43
C GLU A 8 3.87 10.56 -6.55
N ASP A 9 3.99 10.01 -7.75
CA ASP A 9 4.89 8.88 -8.00
C ASP A 9 6.36 9.34 -8.14
N ALA A 10 7.28 8.37 -8.30
CA ALA A 10 8.70 8.66 -8.49
C ALA A 10 9.02 9.52 -9.73
N GLY A 11 8.12 9.58 -10.72
CA GLY A 11 8.25 10.39 -11.92
C GLY A 11 7.66 11.80 -11.79
N GLY A 12 7.15 12.17 -10.60
CA GLY A 12 6.51 13.47 -10.40
C GLY A 12 5.06 13.54 -10.86
N ARG A 13 4.47 12.42 -11.29
CA ARG A 13 3.08 12.40 -11.74
C ARG A 13 2.16 12.25 -10.54
N ARG A 14 1.08 13.05 -10.54
CA ARG A 14 0.05 13.04 -9.50
C ARG A 14 -1.03 11.99 -9.78
N TRP A 15 -1.48 11.35 -8.71
CA TRP A 15 -2.51 10.32 -8.69
C TRP A 15 -3.43 10.52 -7.49
N PRO A 16 -4.73 10.21 -7.58
CA PRO A 16 -5.57 10.07 -6.40
C PRO A 16 -5.03 8.96 -5.50
N LEU A 17 -4.97 9.20 -4.18
CA LEU A 17 -4.53 8.17 -3.22
C LEU A 17 -5.34 6.87 -3.41
N ASP A 18 -6.65 6.99 -3.65
CA ASP A 18 -7.55 5.85 -3.86
C ASP A 18 -7.10 4.91 -4.98
N GLU A 19 -6.59 5.47 -6.08
CA GLU A 19 -6.11 4.70 -7.23
C GLU A 19 -4.83 3.93 -6.87
N VAL A 20 -3.94 4.59 -6.12
CA VAL A 20 -2.70 3.97 -5.62
C VAL A 20 -3.01 2.84 -4.63
N LEU A 21 -4.05 2.99 -3.80
CA LEU A 21 -4.45 1.95 -2.85
C LEU A 21 -5.06 0.71 -3.53
N GLY A 22 -5.59 0.83 -4.75
CA GLY A 22 -6.23 -0.28 -5.49
C GLY A 22 -7.55 -0.74 -4.88
N HIS A 23 -8.32 -1.59 -5.57
CA HIS A 23 -9.72 -1.90 -5.20
C HIS A 23 -9.93 -2.84 -4.01
N GLY A 24 -8.87 -3.44 -3.48
CA GLY A 24 -8.92 -4.40 -2.37
C GLY A 24 -8.64 -3.77 -1.01
N PHE A 25 -8.19 -4.62 -0.08
CA PHE A 25 -7.56 -4.12 1.13
C PHE A 25 -6.28 -3.34 0.78
N ALA A 26 -5.85 -2.47 1.68
CA ALA A 26 -4.55 -1.83 1.55
C ALA A 26 -3.85 -1.73 2.90
N VAL A 27 -2.53 -1.79 2.88
CA VAL A 27 -1.68 -1.61 4.04
C VAL A 27 -0.83 -0.39 3.77
N LEU A 28 -1.16 0.71 4.43
CA LEU A 28 -0.53 2.01 4.21
C LEU A 28 0.43 2.33 5.35
N GLY A 29 1.70 2.53 5.04
CA GLY A 29 2.69 3.12 5.95
C GLY A 29 2.93 4.58 5.59
N TYR A 30 3.05 5.47 6.59
CA TYR A 30 3.52 6.84 6.35
C TYR A 30 4.96 6.99 6.83
N ASP A 31 5.87 7.31 5.92
CA ASP A 31 7.32 7.45 6.12
C ASP A 31 8.01 6.15 6.60
N VAL A 32 7.31 5.03 6.50
CA VAL A 32 7.74 3.69 6.92
C VAL A 32 7.24 2.67 5.92
N ASP A 33 8.10 1.69 5.60
CA ASP A 33 7.71 0.56 4.76
C ASP A 33 6.78 -0.37 5.55
N PRO A 34 5.49 -0.48 5.18
CA PRO A 34 4.53 -1.28 5.94
C PRO A 34 4.85 -2.78 5.88
N ALA A 35 5.48 -3.28 4.81
CA ALA A 35 5.77 -4.70 4.67
C ALA A 35 6.79 -5.18 5.72
N GLY A 36 7.69 -4.29 6.15
CA GLY A 36 8.69 -4.55 7.19
C GLY A 36 8.14 -4.73 8.61
N HIS A 37 6.84 -4.48 8.83
CA HIS A 37 6.16 -4.68 10.11
C HIS A 37 5.59 -6.09 10.29
N PHE A 38 5.63 -6.92 9.25
CA PHE A 38 4.94 -8.19 9.21
C PHE A 38 5.90 -9.35 8.95
N THR A 39 5.54 -10.54 9.41
CA THR A 39 6.24 -11.78 9.02
C THR A 39 5.86 -12.18 7.59
N ASP A 40 6.57 -13.15 7.00
CA ASP A 40 6.19 -13.70 5.67
C ASP A 40 4.77 -14.28 5.67
N ALA A 41 4.38 -14.99 6.73
CA ALA A 41 3.05 -15.58 6.87
C ALA A 41 1.95 -14.52 6.97
N ASP A 42 2.24 -13.42 7.67
CA ASP A 42 1.36 -12.26 7.78
C ASP A 42 1.16 -11.58 6.42
N ARG A 43 2.26 -11.35 5.68
CA ARG A 43 2.19 -10.80 4.33
C ARG A 43 1.43 -11.72 3.37
N ALA A 44 1.64 -13.03 3.44
CA ALA A 44 0.91 -14.00 2.62
C ALA A 44 -0.61 -13.95 2.89
N TYR A 45 -1.00 -13.89 4.17
CA TYR A 45 -2.40 -13.74 4.56
C TYR A 45 -3.00 -12.42 4.03
N LEU A 46 -2.33 -11.29 4.23
CA LEU A 46 -2.79 -9.99 3.72
C LEU A 46 -2.95 -10.00 2.19
N ARG A 47 -1.99 -10.59 1.45
CA ARG A 47 -2.11 -10.78 0.00
C ARG A 47 -3.31 -11.65 -0.40
N SER A 48 -3.63 -12.68 0.39
CA SER A 48 -4.81 -13.52 0.13
C SER A 48 -6.14 -12.76 0.28
N LEU A 49 -6.14 -11.64 1.02
CA LEU A 49 -7.26 -10.69 1.09
C LEU A 49 -7.25 -9.67 -0.08
N GLY A 50 -6.27 -9.76 -0.99
CA GLY A 50 -6.05 -8.77 -2.04
C GLY A 50 -5.43 -7.47 -1.52
N ALA A 51 -4.70 -7.52 -0.39
CA ALA A 51 -4.10 -6.32 0.18
C ALA A 51 -2.92 -5.80 -0.66
N ARG A 52 -2.94 -4.50 -0.97
CA ARG A 52 -1.82 -3.79 -1.59
C ARG A 52 -1.00 -3.07 -0.53
N PHE A 53 0.32 -3.21 -0.56
CA PHE A 53 1.24 -2.49 0.33
C PHE A 53 1.63 -1.16 -0.29
N VAL A 54 1.43 -0.07 0.45
CA VAL A 54 1.70 1.30 -0.02
C VAL A 54 2.46 2.06 1.06
N GLU A 55 3.60 2.62 0.70
CA GLU A 55 4.32 3.58 1.54
C GLU A 55 4.12 4.98 0.98
N VAL A 56 3.65 5.89 1.84
CA VAL A 56 3.54 7.32 1.52
C VAL A 56 4.61 8.09 2.27
N GLY A 57 5.52 8.73 1.56
CA GLY A 57 6.59 9.55 2.14
C GLY A 57 6.25 11.04 2.12
N PRO A 58 6.91 11.86 2.97
CA PRO A 58 6.89 13.31 2.79
C PRO A 58 7.62 13.72 1.50
N ARG A 59 7.42 14.97 1.08
CA ARG A 59 8.18 15.56 -0.03
C ARG A 59 9.69 15.40 0.18
N GLY A 60 10.40 14.96 -0.86
CA GLY A 60 11.85 14.72 -0.82
C GLY A 60 12.25 13.32 -0.35
N ARG A 61 11.29 12.48 0.06
CA ARG A 61 11.53 11.05 0.24
C ARG A 61 11.89 10.42 -1.10
N ASP A 62 12.90 9.55 -1.10
CA ASP A 62 13.26 8.78 -2.28
C ASP A 62 12.23 7.68 -2.56
N ALA A 63 11.35 7.94 -3.54
CA ALA A 63 10.35 6.97 -3.99
C ALA A 63 10.95 5.82 -4.81
N CYS A 64 12.21 5.92 -5.24
CA CYS A 64 12.94 4.88 -5.98
C CYS A 64 13.77 3.97 -5.07
N ALA A 65 13.85 4.27 -3.77
CA ALA A 65 14.64 3.47 -2.85
C ALA A 65 14.15 1.99 -2.84
N PRO A 66 15.00 1.03 -2.43
CA PRO A 66 14.58 -0.36 -2.30
C PRO A 66 13.48 -0.50 -1.24
N ALA A 67 12.40 -1.19 -1.57
CA ALA A 67 11.33 -1.55 -0.63
C ALA A 67 11.39 -3.03 -0.29
N ALA A 68 10.92 -3.38 0.89
CA ALA A 68 10.56 -4.76 1.18
C ALA A 68 9.29 -5.08 0.38
N ASP A 69 9.29 -6.23 -0.27
CA ASP A 69 8.14 -6.69 -1.06
C ASP A 69 7.84 -5.79 -2.29
N ASP A 70 6.75 -6.06 -3.00
CA ASP A 70 6.21 -5.24 -4.09
C ASP A 70 5.52 -3.95 -3.57
N THR A 71 6.05 -3.34 -2.51
CA THR A 71 5.47 -2.14 -1.87
C THR A 71 5.55 -0.95 -2.82
N VAL A 72 4.40 -0.31 -3.04
CA VAL A 72 4.30 0.87 -3.91
C VAL A 72 4.65 2.11 -3.11
N ARG A 73 5.58 2.92 -3.62
CA ARG A 73 6.00 4.17 -2.99
C ARG A 73 5.45 5.38 -3.71
N VAL A 74 4.86 6.28 -2.94
CA VAL A 74 4.37 7.58 -3.41
C VAL A 74 4.71 8.66 -2.39
N ILE A 75 4.63 9.91 -2.81
CA ILE A 75 4.93 11.09 -2.02
C ILE A 75 3.61 11.81 -1.70
N ASP A 76 3.48 12.37 -0.49
CA ASP A 76 2.45 13.34 -0.09
C ASP A 76 3.01 14.76 -0.27
N PRO A 77 2.88 15.37 -1.48
CA PRO A 77 3.60 16.60 -1.79
C PRO A 77 3.11 17.80 -0.96
N GLU A 78 1.83 17.86 -0.61
CA GLU A 78 1.26 18.95 0.20
C GLU A 78 1.27 18.68 1.71
N GLY A 79 1.70 17.49 2.14
CA GLY A 79 1.67 17.06 3.54
C GLY A 79 0.25 16.93 4.10
N THR A 80 -0.75 16.75 3.23
CA THR A 80 -2.16 16.72 3.62
C THR A 80 -2.49 15.42 4.33
N LEU A 81 -1.97 14.29 3.84
CA LEU A 81 -2.12 13.02 4.52
C LEU A 81 -1.40 13.03 5.87
N ARG A 82 -0.20 13.61 5.92
CA ARG A 82 0.55 13.78 7.18
C ARG A 82 -0.24 14.54 8.24
N ARG A 83 -0.83 15.68 7.87
CA ARG A 83 -1.65 16.50 8.79
C ARG A 83 -2.86 15.73 9.29
N TRP A 84 -3.52 14.97 8.42
CA TRP A 84 -4.69 14.15 8.79
C TRP A 84 -4.31 13.01 9.74
N LEU A 85 -3.19 12.33 9.49
CA LEU A 85 -2.69 11.27 10.37
C LEU A 85 -2.31 11.78 11.76
N GLY A 86 -1.80 13.01 11.85
CA GLY A 86 -1.39 13.62 13.12
C GLY A 86 -0.39 12.74 13.87
N ARG A 87 -0.72 12.38 15.12
CA ARG A 87 0.13 11.52 15.97
C ARG A 87 0.31 10.08 15.45
N HIS A 88 -0.49 9.66 14.48
CA HIS A 88 -0.43 8.32 13.89
C HIS A 88 0.52 8.26 12.68
N ALA A 89 1.17 9.37 12.32
CA ALA A 89 2.29 9.33 11.36
C ALA A 89 3.40 8.41 11.89
N GLY A 90 3.93 7.53 11.05
CA GLY A 90 4.86 6.47 11.44
C GLY A 90 4.19 5.17 11.94
N SER A 91 2.86 5.12 11.96
CA SER A 91 2.09 3.87 12.12
C SER A 91 1.73 3.26 10.77
N VAL A 92 1.36 1.99 10.78
CA VAL A 92 0.81 1.26 9.63
C VAL A 92 -0.71 1.23 9.75
N LEU A 93 -1.42 1.59 8.69
CA LEU A 93 -2.88 1.55 8.61
C LEU A 93 -3.30 0.36 7.77
N LEU A 94 -4.24 -0.43 8.31
CA LEU A 94 -4.95 -1.42 7.52
C LEU A 94 -6.27 -0.80 7.03
N LEU A 95 -6.44 -0.72 5.73
CA LEU A 95 -7.57 -0.13 5.05
C LEU A 95 -8.43 -1.22 4.40
N ARG A 96 -9.74 -1.10 4.57
CA ARG A 96 -10.73 -1.93 3.88
C ARG A 96 -10.94 -1.45 2.43
N PRO A 97 -11.56 -2.27 1.57
CA PRO A 97 -11.95 -1.86 0.22
C PRO A 97 -12.84 -0.63 0.15
N ASP A 98 -13.62 -0.34 1.21
CA ASP A 98 -14.47 0.85 1.34
C ASP A 98 -13.73 2.07 1.92
N ARG A 99 -12.40 2.00 2.09
CA ARG A 99 -11.52 3.06 2.59
C ARG A 99 -11.76 3.49 4.03
N TYR A 100 -12.39 2.62 4.81
CA TYR A 100 -12.39 2.74 6.26
C TYR A 100 -11.14 2.08 6.84
N VAL A 101 -10.59 2.71 7.87
CA VAL A 101 -9.47 2.17 8.65
C VAL A 101 -10.01 1.02 9.49
N ALA A 102 -9.53 -0.20 9.23
CA ALA A 102 -9.83 -1.36 10.06
C ALA A 102 -8.95 -1.40 11.32
N ALA A 103 -7.68 -1.00 11.18
CA ALA A 103 -6.73 -0.95 12.29
C ALA A 103 -5.64 0.09 12.06
N VAL A 104 -5.10 0.63 13.15
CA VAL A 104 -3.86 1.41 13.19
C VAL A 104 -2.87 0.61 14.03
N LEU A 105 -1.77 0.20 13.42
CA LEU A 105 -0.79 -0.72 13.96
C LEU A 105 0.53 -0.01 14.18
N SER A 106 1.02 -0.07 15.41
CA SER A 106 2.41 0.27 15.71
C SER A 106 3.32 -0.87 15.26
N ARG A 107 4.64 -0.67 15.24
CA ARG A 107 5.58 -1.77 15.02
C ARG A 107 5.52 -2.84 16.11
N ALA A 108 5.23 -2.45 17.36
CA ALA A 108 5.14 -3.37 18.48
C ALA A 108 3.91 -4.28 18.39
N ASP A 109 2.80 -3.76 17.87
CA ASP A 109 1.49 -4.43 17.93
C ASP A 109 1.05 -5.02 16.58
N ALA A 110 1.90 -4.94 15.56
CA ALA A 110 1.56 -5.36 14.19
C ALA A 110 1.12 -6.83 14.11
N HIS A 111 1.75 -7.71 14.88
CA HIS A 111 1.43 -9.14 14.92
C HIS A 111 0.07 -9.41 15.60
N GLU A 112 -0.17 -8.80 16.76
CA GLU A 112 -1.45 -8.93 17.49
C GLU A 112 -2.62 -8.40 16.66
N GLY A 113 -2.43 -7.27 15.97
CA GLY A 113 -3.44 -6.70 15.09
C GLY A 113 -3.81 -7.60 13.91
N ILE A 114 -2.85 -8.35 13.37
CA ILE A 114 -3.12 -9.34 12.32
C ILE A 114 -3.86 -10.55 12.87
N ASP A 115 -3.50 -11.05 14.04
CA ASP A 115 -4.21 -12.19 14.64
C ASP A 115 -5.66 -11.85 14.99
N TRP A 116 -5.90 -10.60 15.44
CA TRP A 116 -7.26 -10.08 15.54
C TRP A 116 -7.98 -10.10 14.18
N LEU A 117 -7.33 -9.63 13.11
CA LEU A 117 -7.93 -9.59 11.78
C LEU A 117 -8.29 -10.99 11.27
N ARG A 118 -7.38 -11.97 11.43
CA ARG A 118 -7.59 -13.38 11.04
C ARG A 118 -8.82 -14.01 11.69
N ARG A 119 -9.14 -13.57 12.91
CA ARG A 119 -10.30 -14.07 13.66
C ARG A 119 -11.64 -13.62 13.07
N TRP A 120 -11.69 -12.42 12.50
CA TRP A 120 -12.93 -11.78 12.07
C TRP A 120 -13.09 -11.67 10.55
N ILE A 121 -12.00 -11.77 9.79
CA ILE A 121 -12.01 -11.72 8.33
C ILE A 121 -11.48 -13.06 7.80
N PRO A 122 -12.37 -14.02 7.51
CA PRO A 122 -11.95 -15.24 6.85
C PRO A 122 -11.40 -14.92 5.47
N VAL A 123 -10.31 -15.59 5.07
CA VAL A 123 -9.78 -15.49 3.71
C VAL A 123 -10.89 -15.86 2.73
N PRO A 124 -11.20 -15.02 1.73
CA PRO A 124 -12.13 -15.40 0.68
C PRO A 124 -11.65 -16.73 0.08
N ARG A 125 -12.52 -17.74 0.06
CA ARG A 125 -12.20 -18.96 -0.70
C ARG A 125 -11.90 -18.52 -2.13
N ALA A 126 -10.73 -18.88 -2.64
CA ALA A 126 -10.34 -18.56 -3.99
C ALA A 126 -11.48 -19.01 -4.93
N ASP A 127 -12.11 -18.06 -5.60
CA ASP A 127 -13.08 -18.36 -6.63
C ASP A 127 -12.28 -18.76 -7.88
N PRO A 128 -12.30 -20.03 -8.31
CA PRO A 128 -11.54 -20.47 -9.47
C PRO A 128 -11.92 -19.73 -10.77
N ALA A 129 -13.02 -18.96 -10.77
CA ALA A 129 -13.50 -18.22 -11.92
C ALA A 129 -12.78 -16.89 -12.21
N ARG A 130 -11.85 -16.41 -11.36
CA ARG A 130 -11.04 -15.21 -11.66
C ARG A 130 -9.63 -15.55 -12.13
N GLY A 131 -9.53 -16.51 -13.03
CA GLY A 131 -8.36 -16.71 -13.87
C GLY A 131 -8.32 -15.69 -15.01
N GLY A 132 -7.39 -14.74 -14.93
CA GLY A 132 -6.85 -14.03 -16.09
C GLY A 132 -7.67 -12.87 -16.65
N VAL A 133 -7.27 -11.65 -16.28
CA VAL A 133 -7.19 -10.57 -17.27
C VAL A 133 -5.73 -10.16 -17.34
N ALA A 134 -5.06 -10.62 -18.39
CA ALA A 134 -3.74 -10.13 -18.73
C ALA A 134 -3.85 -8.62 -19.03
N HIS A 135 -3.31 -7.78 -18.16
CA HIS A 135 -2.97 -6.42 -18.54
C HIS A 135 -1.81 -6.48 -19.54
N ARG A 136 -2.12 -6.70 -20.82
CA ARG A 136 -1.26 -6.26 -21.92
C ARG A 136 -1.19 -4.75 -21.84
N GLY A 137 -0.01 -4.20 -21.55
CA GLY A 137 0.20 -2.76 -21.71
C GLY A 137 1.30 -2.09 -20.89
N ALA A 138 2.37 -2.78 -20.48
CA ALA A 138 3.60 -2.09 -20.10
C ALA A 138 4.54 -2.11 -21.32
N ALA A 139 4.69 -0.95 -21.95
CA ALA A 139 5.53 -0.74 -23.11
C ALA A 139 6.97 -1.20 -22.84
N ARG A 140 7.48 -2.11 -23.68
CA ARG A 140 8.92 -2.35 -23.80
C ARG A 140 9.56 -1.05 -24.29
N VAL A 141 10.35 -0.40 -23.46
CA VAL A 141 11.26 0.66 -23.89
C VAL A 141 12.36 0.00 -24.72
N ARG A 142 12.27 0.09 -26.05
CA ARG A 142 13.40 -0.12 -26.95
C ARG A 142 14.36 1.05 -26.75
N GLY A 143 15.59 0.74 -26.32
CA GLY A 143 16.68 1.72 -26.29
C GLY A 143 17.06 2.18 -27.70
N PRO A 144 17.56 3.41 -27.87
CA PRO A 144 18.00 3.90 -29.17
C PRO A 144 19.32 3.25 -29.60
N VAL A 145 19.38 2.91 -30.89
CA VAL A 145 20.59 2.51 -31.62
C VAL A 145 21.43 3.77 -31.84
N THR A 146 22.64 3.79 -31.29
CA THR A 146 23.68 4.74 -31.67
C THR A 146 24.33 4.30 -32.99
N ARG A 147 24.58 5.29 -33.84
CA ARG A 147 25.13 5.18 -35.20
C ARG A 147 26.66 5.14 -35.18
#